data_AF-A0A9X8DKI6-F1
#
_entry.id   AF-A0A9X8DKI6-F1
#
_cell.length_a   1.000
_cell.length_b   1.000
_cell.length_c   1.000
_cell.angle_alpha   90.00
_cell.angle_beta   90.00
_cell.angle_gamma   90.00
#
_symmetry.space_group_name_H-M   'P 1'
#
loop_
_entity.id
_entity.type
_entity.pdbx_description
1 polymer ?
#
loop_
_entity_poly.entity_id
_entity_poly.type
_entity_poly.pdbx_seq_one_letter_code
_entity_poly.pdbx_strand_id
1 'polypeptide(L)'
;MVWVNMITLRTYFNHFGISFIMGIQDLVPVNTTKAKATAIKSFTHFVTEENVTMEYTNAQFALDPTGVAIERVLDKFGSYLAFLDTKGGKKIARNTVMSYSRHVKLRLIELYQLSAAVSAKLLKMGSTLDRY
;
A
#
# COMPACT_ATOMS: atom_id res chain seq x y z
N MET A 1 27.02 -15.82 -3.33
CA MET A 1 26.95 -16.38 -4.70
C MET A 1 26.44 -17.80 -4.51
N VAL A 2 25.21 -18.15 -4.83
CA VAL A 2 24.72 -18.36 -6.21
C VAL A 2 23.22 -18.01 -6.24
N TRP A 3 22.86 -17.12 -7.16
CA TRP A 3 21.49 -16.95 -7.64
C TRP A 3 21.08 -18.17 -8.47
N VAL A 4 19.77 -18.44 -8.51
CA VAL A 4 19.04 -19.41 -9.37
C VAL A 4 18.60 -20.69 -8.64
N ASN A 5 17.37 -20.66 -8.12
CA ASN A 5 16.39 -21.67 -8.52
C ASN A 5 14.97 -21.05 -8.56
N MET A 6 14.44 -20.98 -9.78
CA MET A 6 13.17 -20.38 -10.15
C MET A 6 12.06 -21.44 -10.06
N ILE A 7 10.85 -21.02 -9.67
CA ILE A 7 9.57 -21.68 -10.00
C ILE A 7 9.36 -23.05 -9.35
N THR A 8 8.80 -23.10 -8.14
CA THR A 8 7.83 -24.12 -7.73
C THR A 8 7.07 -23.61 -6.51
N LEU A 9 5.95 -22.90 -6.74
CA LEU A 9 4.67 -23.09 -6.04
C LEU A 9 3.64 -22.14 -6.67
N ARG A 10 3.31 -22.41 -7.93
CA ARG A 10 2.16 -21.84 -8.63
C ARG A 10 1.04 -22.88 -8.65
N THR A 11 0.57 -23.33 -7.50
CA THR A 11 -0.61 -24.21 -7.39
C THR A 11 -1.01 -24.40 -5.94
N TYR A 12 -1.81 -23.48 -5.39
CA TYR A 12 -2.75 -23.80 -4.30
C TYR A 12 -3.90 -22.79 -4.35
N PHE A 13 -4.67 -22.86 -5.42
CA PHE A 13 -6.01 -22.28 -5.47
C PHE A 13 -6.85 -23.17 -6.36
N ASN A 14 -7.31 -24.29 -5.79
CA ASN A 14 -8.49 -25.05 -6.22
C ASN A 14 -8.69 -26.23 -5.27
N HIS A 15 -9.42 -25.99 -4.17
CA HIS A 15 -10.37 -26.95 -3.62
C HIS A 15 -11.30 -26.23 -2.63
N PHE A 16 -12.46 -25.79 -3.10
CA PHE A 16 -13.76 -25.89 -2.43
C PHE A 16 -14.81 -25.39 -3.42
N GLY A 17 -15.48 -26.32 -4.07
CA GLY A 17 -16.68 -26.02 -4.84
C GLY A 17 -17.87 -25.91 -3.90
N ILE A 18 -18.60 -24.80 -3.95
CA ILE A 18 -20.04 -24.77 -3.71
C ILE A 18 -20.63 -23.70 -4.64
N SER A 19 -21.61 -24.12 -5.43
CA SER A 19 -22.44 -23.29 -6.28
C SER A 19 -23.07 -22.13 -5.50
N PHE A 20 -22.85 -20.87 -5.90
CA PHE A 20 -23.82 -19.80 -5.72
C PHE A 20 -23.64 -18.76 -6.84
N ILE A 21 -24.63 -18.72 -7.72
CA ILE A 21 -24.85 -17.69 -8.73
C ILE A 21 -25.24 -16.41 -8.00
N MET A 22 -24.30 -15.60 -7.51
CA MET A 22 -24.59 -14.24 -7.04
C MET A 22 -23.35 -13.33 -7.18
N GLY A 23 -23.36 -12.43 -8.17
CA GLY A 23 -22.68 -11.13 -8.16
C GLY A 23 -21.14 -11.10 -8.11
N ILE A 24 -20.51 -10.93 -9.28
CA ILE A 24 -19.07 -10.60 -9.45
C ILE A 24 -18.64 -9.34 -8.65
N GLN A 25 -19.58 -8.53 -8.15
CA GLN A 25 -19.32 -7.30 -7.37
C GLN A 25 -19.03 -7.54 -5.88
N ASP A 26 -19.34 -8.72 -5.32
CA ASP A 26 -19.03 -9.09 -3.93
C ASP A 26 -17.66 -9.80 -3.79
N LEU A 27 -16.97 -10.03 -4.91
CA LEU A 27 -15.69 -10.75 -5.00
C LEU A 27 -14.46 -9.93 -4.63
N VAL A 28 -14.60 -8.69 -4.16
CA VAL A 28 -13.49 -8.08 -3.42
C VAL A 28 -13.59 -8.64 -2.01
N PRO A 29 -12.64 -9.47 -1.54
CA PRO A 29 -12.73 -10.04 -0.20
C PRO A 29 -12.93 -8.90 0.79
N VAL A 30 -13.90 -9.02 1.69
CA VAL A 30 -14.08 -8.11 2.85
C VAL A 30 -12.74 -7.81 3.54
N ASN A 31 -11.83 -8.78 3.52
CA ASN A 31 -10.46 -8.67 4.03
C ASN A 31 -9.62 -7.61 3.29
N THR A 32 -9.75 -7.50 1.97
CA THR A 32 -9.08 -6.48 1.14
C THR A 32 -9.64 -5.08 1.40
N THR A 33 -10.95 -4.96 1.60
CA THR A 33 -11.59 -3.67 1.97
C THR A 33 -11.16 -3.22 3.37
N LYS A 34 -11.12 -4.14 4.34
CA LYS A 34 -10.59 -3.86 5.69
C LYS A 34 -9.11 -3.50 5.68
N ALA A 35 -8.30 -4.21 4.88
CA ALA A 35 -6.88 -3.89 4.73
C ALA A 35 -6.68 -2.49 4.12
N LYS A 36 -7.46 -2.13 3.08
CA LYS A 36 -7.47 -0.77 2.50
C LYS A 36 -7.82 0.27 3.57
N ALA A 37 -8.94 0.11 4.28
CA ALA A 37 -9.35 1.05 5.32
C ALA A 37 -8.29 1.20 6.43
N THR A 38 -7.69 0.10 6.86
CA THR A 38 -6.66 0.11 7.90
C THR A 38 -5.38 0.77 7.41
N ALA A 39 -4.98 0.55 6.17
CA ALA A 39 -3.84 1.21 5.55
C ALA A 39 -4.03 2.74 5.49
N ILE A 40 -5.21 3.20 5.08
CA ILE A 40 -5.53 4.64 5.06
C ILE A 40 -5.52 5.22 6.47
N LYS A 41 -6.12 4.53 7.45
CA LYS A 41 -6.08 4.97 8.85
C LYS A 41 -4.65 5.08 9.39
N SER A 42 -3.80 4.09 9.08
CA SER A 42 -2.38 4.10 9.46
C SER A 42 -1.63 5.29 8.82
N PHE A 43 -1.96 5.63 7.57
CA PHE A 43 -1.37 6.77 6.89
C PHE A 43 -1.78 8.11 7.53
N THR A 44 -3.07 8.28 7.86
CA THR A 44 -3.54 9.49 8.55
C THR A 44 -2.90 9.64 9.93
N HIS A 45 -2.71 8.53 10.66
CA HIS A 45 -2.02 8.54 11.95
C HIS A 45 -0.55 8.97 11.80
N PHE A 46 0.16 8.41 10.82
CA PHE A 46 1.53 8.82 10.48
C PHE A 46 1.63 10.32 10.18
N VAL A 47 0.74 10.88 9.36
CA VAL A 47 0.74 12.32 9.04
C VAL A 47 0.54 13.17 10.31
N THR A 48 -0.34 12.71 11.20
CA THR A 48 -0.60 13.39 12.47
C THR A 48 0.60 13.31 13.43
N GLU A 49 1.28 12.16 13.51
CA GLU A 49 2.49 11.99 14.32
C GLU A 49 3.67 12.85 13.84
N GLU A 50 3.80 13.06 12.52
CA GLU A 50 4.78 13.99 11.93
C GLU A 50 4.47 15.47 12.25
N ASN A 51 3.43 15.75 13.05
CA ASN A 51 2.94 17.11 13.40
C ASN A 51 2.55 17.94 12.17
N VAL A 52 2.10 17.28 11.10
CA VAL A 52 1.59 17.91 9.89
C VAL A 52 0.09 17.71 9.81
N THR A 53 -0.66 18.72 9.38
CA THR A 53 -2.10 18.56 9.15
C THR A 53 -2.36 17.81 7.85
N MET A 54 -3.42 17.01 7.83
CA MET A 54 -3.83 16.31 6.60
C MET A 54 -4.21 17.32 5.51
N GLU A 55 -4.77 18.46 5.90
CA GLU A 55 -5.13 19.58 5.03
C GLU A 55 -3.92 20.18 4.34
N TYR A 56 -2.83 20.45 5.09
CA TYR A 56 -1.59 20.95 4.51
C TYR A 56 -0.98 19.92 3.55
N THR A 57 -0.94 18.66 3.96
CA THR A 57 -0.43 17.56 3.12
C THR A 57 -1.23 17.45 1.81
N ASN A 58 -2.56 17.53 1.90
CA ASN A 58 -3.44 17.51 0.73
C ASN A 58 -3.20 18.71 -0.19
N ALA A 59 -3.03 19.92 0.37
CA ALA A 59 -2.73 21.10 -0.41
C ALA A 59 -1.38 20.99 -1.15
N GLN A 60 -0.35 20.47 -0.49
CA GLN A 60 0.96 20.24 -1.13
C GLN A 60 0.88 19.22 -2.26
N PHE A 61 0.13 18.13 -2.08
CA PHE A 61 -0.04 17.11 -3.12
C PHE A 61 -0.84 17.63 -4.32
N ALA A 62 -1.89 18.41 -4.08
CA ALA A 62 -2.68 19.00 -5.15
C ALA A 62 -1.89 20.00 -6.01
N LEU A 63 -0.89 20.67 -5.42
CA LEU A 63 -0.01 21.62 -6.10
C LEU A 63 1.24 20.98 -6.74
N ASP A 64 1.42 19.66 -6.58
CA ASP A 64 2.59 18.94 -7.07
C ASP A 64 2.27 18.00 -8.24
N PRO A 65 2.27 18.50 -9.49
CA PRO A 65 2.04 17.68 -10.67
C PRO A 65 3.18 16.67 -10.94
N THR A 66 4.33 16.83 -10.29
CA THR A 66 5.50 15.96 -10.48
C THR A 66 5.46 14.72 -9.58
N GLY A 67 4.64 14.76 -8.51
CA GLY A 67 4.50 13.70 -7.52
C GLY A 67 5.71 13.51 -6.60
N VAL A 68 6.64 14.47 -6.55
CA VAL A 68 7.83 14.46 -5.68
C VAL A 68 7.46 14.57 -4.19
N ALA A 69 6.50 15.42 -3.84
CA ALA A 69 5.99 15.53 -2.48
C ALA A 69 5.33 14.20 -2.05
N ILE A 70 4.55 13.61 -2.94
CA ILE A 70 3.90 12.31 -2.72
C ILE A 70 4.95 11.21 -2.53
N GLU A 71 5.99 11.19 -3.36
CA GLU A 71 7.12 10.26 -3.25
C GLU A 71 7.82 10.35 -1.89
N ARG A 72 8.17 11.56 -1.44
CA ARG A 72 8.85 11.78 -0.15
C ARG A 72 8.00 11.33 1.04
N VAL A 73 6.71 11.62 1.00
CA VAL A 73 5.79 11.22 2.08
C VAL A 73 5.59 9.69 2.09
N LEU A 74 5.55 9.05 0.92
CA LEU A 74 5.47 7.59 0.82
C LEU A 74 6.74 6.88 1.29
N ASP A 75 7.92 7.45 1.04
CA ASP A 75 9.20 6.93 1.53
C ASP A 75 9.28 6.95 3.07
N LYS A 76 8.94 8.11 3.66
CA LYS A 76 8.79 8.25 5.12
C LYS A 76 7.75 7.30 5.70
N PHE A 77 6.61 7.15 5.05
CA PHE A 77 5.56 6.23 5.48
C PHE A 77 6.02 4.77 5.43
N GLY A 78 6.82 4.38 4.42
CA GLY A 78 7.44 3.06 4.36
C GLY A 78 8.36 2.81 5.55
N SER A 79 9.20 3.78 5.89
CA SER A 79 10.04 3.73 7.10
C SER A 79 9.21 3.64 8.37
N TYR A 80 8.17 4.46 8.52
CA TYR A 80 7.23 4.40 9.64
C TYR A 80 6.66 2.99 9.82
N LEU A 81 6.15 2.37 8.75
CA LEU A 81 5.60 1.01 8.81
C LEU A 81 6.64 -0.05 9.20
N ALA A 82 7.90 0.10 8.77
CA ALA A 82 8.97 -0.81 9.11
C ALA A 82 9.33 -0.77 10.61
N PHE A 83 9.16 0.38 11.24
CA PHE A 83 9.42 0.58 12.67
C PHE A 83 8.17 0.49 13.55
N LEU A 84 6.97 0.51 12.96
CA LEU A 84 5.71 0.43 13.70
C LEU A 84 5.56 -0.92 14.41
N ASP A 85 5.32 -0.86 15.71
CA ASP A 85 5.04 -2.03 16.54
C ASP A 85 3.55 -2.32 16.59
N THR A 86 3.20 -3.59 16.41
CA THR A 86 1.86 -4.12 16.63
C THR A 86 1.55 -4.21 18.13
N LYS A 87 0.27 -4.41 18.47
CA LYS A 87 -0.17 -4.73 19.83
C LYS A 87 0.52 -6.02 20.29
N GLY A 88 1.59 -5.88 21.07
CA GLY A 88 2.48 -6.97 21.46
C GLY A 88 3.97 -6.70 21.19
N GLY A 89 4.35 -5.50 20.73
CA GLY A 89 5.76 -5.10 20.56
C GLY A 89 6.47 -5.78 19.39
N LYS A 90 5.72 -6.47 18.52
CA LYS A 90 6.26 -7.12 17.31
C LYS A 90 6.15 -6.16 16.12
N LYS A 91 7.16 -6.14 15.26
CA LYS A 91 7.12 -5.41 13.99
C LYS A 91 5.99 -5.92 13.10
N ILE A 92 5.42 -5.02 12.30
CA ILE A 92 4.42 -5.37 11.29
C ILE A 92 5.01 -6.38 10.32
N ALA A 93 4.24 -7.42 10.00
CA ALA A 93 4.64 -8.42 9.03
C ALA A 93 4.87 -7.78 7.65
N ARG A 94 5.93 -8.21 6.96
CA ARG A 94 6.37 -7.69 5.66
C ARG A 94 5.23 -7.61 4.62
N ASN A 95 4.42 -8.65 4.53
CA ASN A 95 3.26 -8.71 3.64
C ASN A 95 2.20 -7.63 3.97
N THR A 96 2.03 -7.30 5.25
CA THR A 96 1.15 -6.23 5.70
C THR A 96 1.73 -4.85 5.36
N VAL A 97 3.04 -4.63 5.55
CA VAL A 97 3.72 -3.40 5.11
C VAL A 97 3.52 -3.17 3.61
N MET A 98 3.81 -4.19 2.79
CA MET A 98 3.62 -4.12 1.33
C MET A 98 2.17 -3.84 0.95
N SER A 99 1.21 -4.49 1.61
CA SER A 99 -0.22 -4.28 1.40
C SER A 99 -0.63 -2.83 1.72
N TYR A 100 -0.19 -2.30 2.86
CA TYR A 100 -0.53 -0.94 3.27
C TYR A 100 0.07 0.10 2.35
N SER A 101 1.37 -0.01 2.04
CA SER A 101 2.04 0.89 1.09
C SER A 101 1.35 0.87 -0.27
N ARG A 102 0.92 -0.31 -0.77
CA ARG A 102 0.18 -0.41 -2.04
C ARG A 102 -1.18 0.29 -1.97
N HIS A 103 -1.96 0.06 -0.92
CA HIS A 103 -3.29 0.65 -0.78
C HIS A 103 -3.23 2.19 -0.66
N VAL A 104 -2.27 2.72 0.07
CA VAL A 104 -2.06 4.17 0.19
C VAL A 104 -1.65 4.76 -1.16
N LYS A 105 -0.69 4.15 -1.88
CA LYS A 105 -0.28 4.60 -3.22
C LYS A 105 -1.44 4.69 -4.19
N LEU A 106 -2.24 3.63 -4.29
CA LEU A 106 -3.41 3.60 -5.17
C LEU A 106 -4.40 4.70 -4.79
N ARG A 107 -4.62 4.92 -3.48
CA ARG A 107 -5.51 5.98 -3.02
C ARG A 107 -5.01 7.38 -3.39
N LEU A 108 -3.71 7.66 -3.28
CA LEU A 108 -3.16 8.98 -3.64
C LEU A 108 -3.23 9.22 -5.16
N ILE A 109 -2.97 8.19 -5.98
CA ILE A 109 -3.13 8.28 -7.44
C ILE A 109 -4.58 8.63 -7.81
N GLU A 110 -5.56 7.97 -7.20
CA GLU A 110 -6.99 8.25 -7.40
C GLU A 110 -7.36 9.68 -6.97
N LEU A 111 -6.89 10.13 -5.79
CA LEU A 111 -7.29 11.40 -5.20
C LEU A 111 -6.76 12.62 -5.95
N TYR A 112 -5.50 12.58 -6.39
CA TYR A 112 -4.86 13.73 -7.05
C TYR A 112 -4.82 13.60 -8.58
N GLN A 113 -5.50 12.59 -9.13
CA GLN A 113 -5.59 12.32 -10.57
C GLN A 113 -4.22 12.43 -11.26
N LEU A 114 -3.21 11.78 -10.67
CA LEU A 114 -1.83 11.88 -11.14
C LEU A 114 -1.71 11.33 -12.56
N SER A 115 -0.85 11.96 -13.38
CA SER A 115 -0.61 11.51 -14.75
C SER A 115 -0.16 10.04 -14.78
N ALA A 116 -0.41 9.35 -15.89
CA ALA A 116 -0.02 7.94 -16.04
C ALA A 116 1.49 7.72 -15.82
N ALA A 117 2.32 8.68 -16.25
CA ALA A 117 3.77 8.63 -16.06
C ALA A 117 4.16 8.70 -14.57
N VAL A 118 3.59 9.65 -13.83
CA VAL A 118 3.84 9.82 -12.38
C VAL A 118 3.29 8.62 -11.61
N SER A 119 2.09 8.15 -11.95
CA SER A 119 1.48 6.97 -11.35
C SER A 119 2.35 5.72 -11.54
N ALA A 120 2.86 5.49 -12.76
CA ALA A 120 3.76 4.38 -13.05
C ALA A 120 5.07 4.48 -12.26
N LYS A 121 5.64 5.69 -12.12
CA LYS A 121 6.81 5.95 -11.29
C LYS A 121 6.55 5.60 -9.81
N LEU A 122 5.45 6.08 -9.24
CA LEU A 122 5.06 5.85 -7.84
C LEU A 122 4.85 4.35 -7.54
N LEU A 123 4.20 3.63 -8.45
CA LEU A 123 3.98 2.19 -8.34
C LEU A 123 5.31 1.41 -8.38
N LYS A 124 6.25 1.81 -9.25
CA LYS A 124 7.59 1.18 -9.35
C LYS A 124 8.46 1.39 -8.11
N MET A 125 8.33 2.50 -7.39
CA MET A 125 9.13 2.73 -6.17
C MET A 125 8.81 1.78 -5.02
N GLY A 126 7.68 1.08 -5.05
CA GLY A 126 7.33 0.08 -4.01
C GLY A 126 8.05 -1.26 -4.19
N SER A 127 8.46 -1.58 -5.42
CA SER A 127 9.21 -2.82 -5.72
C SER A 127 10.59 -2.87 -5.07
N THR A 128 11.11 -1.73 -4.59
CA THR A 128 12.39 -1.68 -3.86
C THR A 128 12.22 -2.15 -2.41
N LEU A 129 11.06 -1.91 -1.79
CA LEU A 129 10.68 -2.50 -0.49
C LEU A 129 10.35 -4.00 -0.60
N ASP A 130 9.96 -4.48 -1.77
CA ASP A 130 9.79 -5.92 -2.08
C ASP A 130 11.13 -6.70 -2.10
N ARG A 131 12.28 -6.02 -1.96
CA ARG A 131 13.62 -6.65 -1.88
C ARG A 131 14.18 -6.79 -0.47
N TYR A 132 13.60 -6.11 0.53
CA TYR A 132 13.93 -6.23 1.96
C TYR A 132 12.87 -7.02 2.68
#